data_AF-V5WG92-F1
#
_entry.id   AF-V5WG92-F1
#
_cell.length_a   1.000
_cell.length_b   1.000
_cell.length_c   1.000
_cell.angle_alpha   90.00
_cell.angle_beta   90.00
_cell.angle_gamma   90.00
#
_symmetry.space_group_name_H-M   'P 1'
#
loop_
_entity.id
_entity.type
_entity.pdbx_description
1 polymer ?
#
loop_
_entity_poly.entity_id
_entity_poly.type
_entity_poly.pdbx_seq_one_letter_code
_entity_poly.pdbx_strand_id
1 'polypeptide(L)'
;MSSRLLKLFIGLLVVAVPLLMFANVWRSHQYFDLENRVEALRNDQQEAVERNKRLITGISILRSPGRIITEARKLGMEMSGSDQLTVIDEDP
;
A
#
# COMPACT_ATOMS: atom_id res chain seq x y z
N MET A 1 10.06 -54.83 33.82
CA MET A 1 10.72 -53.82 32.95
C MET A 1 9.75 -52.71 32.51
N SER A 2 8.47 -53.02 32.24
CA SER A 2 7.45 -52.04 31.83
C SER A 2 7.19 -50.91 32.84
N SER A 3 7.27 -51.18 34.15
CA SER A 3 6.97 -50.20 35.20
C SER A 3 8.00 -49.06 35.33
N ARG A 4 9.26 -49.27 34.89
CA ARG A 4 10.29 -48.21 34.85
C ARG A 4 10.10 -47.31 33.63
N LEU A 5 9.75 -47.87 32.49
CA LEU A 5 9.40 -47.13 31.27
C LEU A 5 8.16 -46.26 31.49
N LEU A 6 7.12 -46.80 32.13
CA LEU A 6 5.89 -46.03 32.42
C LEU A 6 6.18 -44.81 33.31
N LYS A 7 7.03 -44.98 34.34
CA LYS A 7 7.42 -43.87 35.23
C LYS A 7 8.21 -42.78 34.50
N LEU A 8 9.11 -43.16 33.59
CA LEU A 8 9.83 -42.20 32.74
C LEU A 8 8.87 -41.46 31.80
N PHE A 9 7.90 -42.17 31.23
CA PHE A 9 6.90 -41.59 30.34
C PHE A 9 6.00 -40.58 31.08
N ILE A 10 5.57 -40.90 32.30
CA ILE A 10 4.79 -39.99 33.15
C ILE A 10 5.64 -38.76 33.52
N GLY A 11 6.90 -38.96 33.90
CA GLY A 11 7.82 -37.84 34.19
C GLY A 11 8.01 -36.91 32.99
N LEU A 12 8.15 -37.47 31.79
CA LEU A 12 8.24 -36.70 30.55
C LEU A 12 6.97 -35.89 30.30
N LEU A 13 5.80 -36.49 30.52
CA LEU A 13 4.50 -35.85 30.27
C LEU A 13 4.24 -34.70 31.27
N VAL A 14 4.64 -34.87 32.53
CA VAL A 14 4.55 -33.83 33.57
C VAL A 14 5.36 -32.58 33.19
N VAL A 15 6.46 -32.72 32.47
CA VAL A 15 7.27 -31.57 32.01
C VAL A 15 6.77 -31.06 30.65
N ALA A 16 6.38 -31.96 29.74
CA ALA A 16 5.95 -31.60 28.40
C ALA A 16 4.68 -30.75 28.38
N VAL A 17 3.70 -31.04 29.25
CA VAL A 17 2.43 -30.29 29.33
C VAL A 17 2.65 -28.81 29.69
N PRO A 18 3.32 -28.45 30.81
CA PRO A 18 3.58 -27.06 31.15
C PRO A 18 4.50 -26.38 30.12
N LEU A 19 5.46 -27.09 29.54
CA LEU A 19 6.33 -26.55 28.50
C LEU A 19 5.53 -26.18 27.23
N LEU A 20 4.61 -27.04 26.79
CA LEU A 20 3.75 -26.78 25.65
C LEU A 20 2.75 -25.65 25.92
N MET A 21 2.21 -25.56 27.14
CA MET A 21 1.38 -24.43 27.57
C MET A 21 2.16 -23.11 27.49
N PHE A 22 3.38 -23.08 28.04
CA PHE A 22 4.23 -21.90 27.98
C PHE A 22 4.58 -21.49 26.54
N ALA A 23 4.92 -22.48 25.71
CA ALA A 23 5.21 -22.25 24.29
C ALA A 23 3.99 -21.68 23.53
N ASN A 24 2.77 -22.10 23.87
CA ASN A 24 1.54 -21.57 23.25
C ASN A 24 1.31 -20.10 23.61
N VAL A 25 1.46 -19.73 24.89
CA VAL A 25 1.31 -18.35 25.34
C VAL A 25 2.36 -17.45 24.67
N TRP A 26 3.60 -17.91 24.59
CA TRP A 26 4.68 -17.18 23.91
C TRP A 26 4.38 -16.95 22.43
N ARG A 27 3.90 -17.98 21.71
CA ARG A 27 3.49 -17.84 20.31
C ARG A 27 2.34 -16.86 20.15
N SER A 28 1.37 -16.87 21.06
CA SER A 28 0.21 -15.98 21.00
C SER A 28 0.64 -14.52 21.09
N HIS A 29 1.61 -14.18 21.94
CA HIS A 29 2.15 -12.82 22.03
C HIS A 29 2.83 -12.37 20.74
N GLN A 30 3.66 -13.23 20.14
CA GLN A 30 4.33 -12.91 18.88
C GLN A 30 3.35 -12.74 17.72
N TYR A 31 2.29 -13.56 17.67
CA TYR A 31 1.24 -13.43 16.66
C TYR A 31 0.49 -12.10 16.80
N PHE A 32 0.15 -11.70 18.02
CA PHE A 32 -0.58 -10.46 18.29
C PHE A 32 0.21 -9.23 17.84
N ASP A 33 1.51 -9.19 18.13
CA ASP A 33 2.38 -8.10 17.69
C ASP A 33 2.55 -8.06 16.17
N LEU A 34 2.62 -9.23 15.52
CA LEU A 34 2.74 -9.31 14.08
C LEU A 34 1.45 -8.85 13.38
N GLU A 35 0.29 -9.25 13.89
CA GLU A 35 -1.02 -8.88 13.36
C GLU A 35 -1.24 -7.36 13.45
N ASN A 36 -0.95 -6.76 14.59
CA ASN A 36 -1.05 -5.31 14.78
C ASN A 36 -0.15 -4.53 13.81
N ARG A 37 1.06 -5.02 13.53
CA ARG A 37 1.97 -4.37 12.57
C ARG A 37 1.46 -4.47 11.14
N VAL A 38 0.89 -5.61 10.76
CA VAL A 38 0.29 -5.80 9.43
C VAL A 38 -0.91 -4.88 9.25
N GLU A 39 -1.76 -4.74 10.27
CA GLU A 39 -2.91 -3.86 10.23
C GLU A 39 -2.50 -2.38 10.15
N ALA A 40 -1.50 -1.95 10.92
CA ALA A 40 -0.93 -0.61 10.80
C ALA A 40 -0.38 -0.33 9.38
N LEU A 41 0.39 -1.26 8.81
CA LEU A 41 0.89 -1.13 7.44
C LEU A 41 -0.24 -1.02 6.40
N ARG A 42 -1.33 -1.77 6.58
CA ARG A 42 -2.48 -1.70 5.67
C ARG A 42 -3.16 -0.34 5.72
N ASN A 43 -3.32 0.22 6.92
CA ASN A 43 -3.89 1.55 7.09
C ASN A 43 -3.03 2.63 6.42
N ASP A 44 -1.70 2.56 6.60
CA ASP A 44 -0.76 3.47 5.96
C ASP A 44 -0.82 3.37 4.43
N GLN A 45 -0.90 2.15 3.88
CA GLN A 45 -1.06 1.93 2.45
C GLN A 45 -2.37 2.54 1.92
N GLN A 46 -3.47 2.36 2.64
CA GLN A 46 -4.77 2.90 2.24
C GLN A 46 -4.75 4.43 2.25
N GLU A 47 -4.16 5.04 3.27
CA GLU A 47 -4.01 6.50 3.33
C GLU A 47 -3.11 7.03 2.20
N ALA A 48 -2.03 6.31 1.87
CA ALA A 48 -1.15 6.67 0.76
C ALA A 48 -1.88 6.61 -0.59
N VAL A 49 -2.69 5.57 -0.83
CA VAL A 49 -3.52 5.46 -2.04
C VAL A 49 -4.53 6.59 -2.13
N GLU A 50 -5.20 6.91 -1.02
CA GLU A 50 -6.19 8.00 -0.96
C GLU A 50 -5.53 9.36 -1.25
N ARG A 51 -4.35 9.62 -0.68
CA ARG A 51 -3.54 10.82 -0.96
C ARG A 51 -3.14 10.90 -2.43
N ASN A 52 -2.63 9.81 -3.00
CA ASN A 52 -2.25 9.78 -4.42
C ASN A 52 -3.44 10.03 -5.35
N LYS A 53 -4.61 9.47 -5.05
CA LYS A 53 -5.83 9.71 -5.83
C LYS A 53 -6.19 11.20 -5.85
N ARG A 54 -6.14 11.87 -4.69
CA ARG A 54 -6.38 13.32 -4.59
C ARG A 54 -5.38 14.13 -5.40
N LEU A 55 -4.09 13.78 -5.33
CA LEU A 55 -3.04 14.44 -6.11
C LEU A 55 -3.27 14.28 -7.61
N ILE A 56 -3.57 13.07 -8.09
CA ILE A 56 -3.86 12.81 -9.50
C ILE A 56 -5.08 13.61 -9.97
N THR A 57 -6.14 13.68 -9.16
CA THR A 57 -7.30 14.52 -9.47
C THR A 57 -6.92 15.99 -9.56
N GLY A 58 -6.14 16.51 -8.61
CA GLY A 58 -5.64 17.88 -8.65
C GLY A 58 -4.82 18.16 -9.90
N ILE A 59 -3.86 17.28 -10.23
CA ILE A 59 -3.06 17.36 -11.46
C ILE A 59 -3.95 17.33 -12.69
N SER A 60 -4.95 16.45 -12.75
CA SER A 60 -5.87 16.34 -13.88
C SER A 60 -6.66 17.64 -14.10
N ILE A 61 -7.12 18.28 -13.01
CA ILE A 61 -7.78 19.59 -13.07
C ILE A 61 -6.82 20.67 -13.57
N LEU A 62 -5.57 20.70 -13.09
CA LEU A 62 -4.57 21.68 -13.55
C LEU A 62 -4.11 21.43 -14.99
N ARG A 63 -4.03 20.17 -15.43
CA ARG A 63 -3.53 19.77 -16.75
C ARG A 63 -4.60 19.77 -17.83
N SER A 64 -5.87 19.97 -17.46
CA SER A 64 -6.96 20.18 -18.40
C SER A 64 -6.59 21.30 -19.38
N PRO A 65 -6.47 20.99 -20.69
CA PRO A 65 -6.27 22.00 -21.73
C PRO A 65 -7.38 23.06 -21.69
N GLY A 66 -8.55 22.72 -21.13
CA GLY A 66 -9.67 23.64 -20.96
C GLY A 66 -9.30 24.91 -20.21
N ARG A 67 -8.39 24.87 -19.22
CA ARG A 67 -7.94 26.11 -18.55
C ARG A 67 -7.13 27.00 -19.50
N ILE A 68 -6.19 26.41 -20.23
CA ILE A 68 -5.36 27.12 -21.21
C ILE A 68 -6.24 27.71 -22.32
N ILE A 69 -7.18 26.92 -22.85
CA ILE A 69 -8.13 27.35 -23.89
C ILE A 69 -9.04 28.47 -23.38
N THR A 70 -9.50 28.39 -22.13
CA THR A 70 -10.36 29.42 -21.54
C THR A 70 -9.60 30.73 -21.32
N GLU A 71 -8.37 30.69 -20.81
CA GLU A 71 -7.53 31.88 -20.65
C GLU A 71 -7.08 32.46 -22.01
N ALA A 72 -6.73 31.61 -22.97
CA ALA A 72 -6.42 32.02 -24.34
C ALA A 72 -7.61 32.75 -25.00
N ARG A 73 -8.83 32.23 -24.83
CA ARG A 73 -10.05 32.88 -25.34
C ARG A 73 -10.31 34.23 -24.68
N LYS A 74 -10.04 34.40 -23.38
CA LYS A 74 -10.12 35.72 -22.70
C LYS A 74 -9.12 36.73 -23.27
N LEU A 75 -7.97 36.24 -23.72
CA LEU A 75 -6.94 37.05 -24.39
C LEU A 75 -7.25 37.28 -25.88
N GLY A 76 -8.42 36.85 -26.37
CA GLY A 76 -8.81 36.98 -27.77
C GLY A 76 -8.10 36.02 -28.72
N MET A 77 -7.41 35.00 -28.20
CA MET A 77 -6.74 33.99 -29.00
C MET A 77 -7.74 32.90 -29.41
N GLU A 78 -7.78 32.60 -30.71
CA GLU A 78 -8.50 31.46 -31.28
C GLU A 78 -7.52 30.38 -31.70
N MET A 79 -7.92 29.11 -31.57
CA MET A 79 -7.12 28.02 -32.13
C MET A 79 -7.08 28.15 -33.64
N SER A 80 -5.88 28.33 -34.20
CA SER A 80 -5.69 28.39 -35.64
C SER A 80 -6.08 27.04 -36.26
N GLY A 81 -6.93 27.08 -37.28
CA GLY A 81 -7.33 25.90 -38.02
C GLY A 81 -6.15 25.30 -38.78
N SER A 82 -6.17 23.98 -39.00
CA SER A 82 -5.10 23.24 -39.68
C SER A 82 -4.77 23.76 -41.09
N ASP A 83 -5.68 24.52 -41.69
CA ASP A 83 -5.53 25.15 -43.01
C ASP A 83 -4.63 26.41 -43.00
N GLN A 84 -4.26 26.90 -41.82
CA GLN A 84 -3.52 28.15 -41.62
C GLN A 84 -2.11 27.89 -41.04
N LEU A 85 -1.71 26.62 -40.91
CA LEU A 85 -0.38 26.21 -40.46
C LEU A 85 0.61 26.31 -41.63
N THR A 86 1.57 27.24 -41.53
CA THR A 86 2.73 27.25 -42.43
C THR A 86 3.82 26.38 -41.81
N VAL A 87 4.15 25.28 -42.47
CA VAL A 87 5.31 24.46 -42.10
C VAL A 87 6.55 25.25 -42.53
N ILE A 88 7.30 25.76 -41.55
CA ILE A 88 8.59 26.38 -41.80
C ILE A 88 9.60 25.22 -41.81
N ASP A 89 10.07 24.88 -43.01
CA ASP A 89 11.21 23.98 -43.18
C ASP A 89 12.46 24.80 -42.85
N GLU A 90 13.11 24.51 -41.71
CA GLU A 90 14.46 25.02 -41.44
C GLU A 90 15.43 24.18 -42.27
N ASP A 91 15.90 24.74 -43.38
CA ASP A 91 16.99 24.18 -44.19
C ASP A 91 18.26 24.10 -43.32
N PRO A 92 18.94 22.95 -43.23
CA PRO A 92 20.03 22.67 -42.29
C PRO A 92 21.30 23.51 -42.46
#